data_AF-A0A6L7RXB2-F1
#
_entry.id   AF-A0A6L7RXB2-F1
#
_cell.length_a   1.000
_cell.length_b   1.000
_cell.length_c   1.000
_cell.angle_alpha   90.00
_cell.angle_beta   90.00
_cell.angle_gamma   90.00
#
_symmetry.space_group_name_H-M   'P 1'
#
loop_
_entity.id
_entity.type
_entity.pdbx_description
1 polymer ?
#
loop_
_entity_poly.entity_id
_entity_poly.type
_entity_poly.pdbx_seq_one_letter_code
_entity_poly.pdbx_strand_id
1 'polypeptide(L)' 'MSNSKKRALVAMSGGVDSSVAAALLAREGFEVIGVTMRLFPAPFEGAGKLSKSCCSLEDVEDARATCRIIGAKHYYMN' A
#
# COMPACT_ATOMS: atom_id res chain seq x y z
N MET A 1 -17.75 13.97 22.72
CA MET A 1 -16.35 13.55 22.87
C MET A 1 -15.77 13.29 21.49
N SER A 2 -14.87 14.16 21.02
CA SER A 2 -14.12 13.91 19.78
C SER A 2 -13.08 12.84 20.06
N ASN A 3 -13.45 11.57 19.90
CA ASN A 3 -12.49 10.47 19.91
C ASN A 3 -11.78 10.47 18.55
N SER A 4 -10.86 11.43 18.37
CA SER A 4 -10.05 11.52 17.16
C SER A 4 -9.09 10.33 17.15
N LYS A 5 -9.49 9.23 16.49
CA LYS A 5 -8.56 8.16 16.15
C LYS A 5 -7.35 8.78 15.46
N LYS A 6 -6.15 8.45 15.91
CA LYS A 6 -4.92 8.87 15.22
C LYS A 6 -4.94 8.25 13.84
N ARG A 7 -4.66 9.05 12.81
CA ARG A 7 -4.67 8.60 11.41
C ARG A 7 -3.26 8.32 10.95
N ALA A 8 -3.06 7.19 10.28
CA ALA A 8 -1.77 6.79 9.72
C ALA A 8 -1.92 6.56 8.21
N LEU A 9 -1.09 7.24 7.44
CA LEU A 9 -0.96 7.00 6.01
C LEU A 9 0.22 6.04 5.79
N VAL A 10 -0.04 4.90 5.17
CA VAL A 10 0.96 3.86 4.96
C VAL A 10 1.23 3.71 3.47
N ALA A 11 2.49 3.83 3.08
CA ALA A 11 2.92 3.52 1.73
C ALA A 11 2.85 1.99 1.53
N MET A 12 1.97 1.54 0.64
CA MET A 12 1.68 0.14 0.37
C MET A 12 2.33 -0.28 -0.95
N SER A 13 3.42 -1.05 -0.87
CA SER A 13 4.15 -1.53 -2.06
C SER A 13 3.61 -2.85 -2.62
N GLY A 14 2.64 -3.48 -1.95
CA GLY A 14 2.21 -4.86 -2.20
C GLY A 14 3.06 -5.90 -1.46
N GLY A 15 4.20 -5.49 -0.90
CA GLY A 15 5.08 -6.36 -0.12
C GLY A 15 4.59 -6.65 1.30
N VAL A 16 5.16 -7.71 1.89
CA VAL A 16 4.82 -8.20 3.23
C VAL A 16 5.11 -7.15 4.31
N ASP A 17 6.24 -6.43 4.23
CA ASP A 17 6.62 -5.47 5.27
C ASP A 17 5.61 -4.34 5.40
N SER A 18 5.23 -3.72 4.27
CA SER A 18 4.20 -2.67 4.25
C SER A 18 2.83 -3.18 4.73
N SER A 19 2.53 -4.44 4.41
CA SER A 19 1.28 -5.08 4.80
C SER A 19 1.19 -5.34 6.30
N VAL A 20 2.27 -5.86 6.89
CA VAL A 20 2.36 -6.09 8.34
C VAL A 20 2.35 -4.76 9.09
N ALA A 21 3.05 -3.74 8.61
CA ALA A 21 3.02 -2.41 9.21
C ALA A 21 1.60 -1.83 9.27
N ALA A 22 0.85 -1.90 8.16
CA ALA A 22 -0.53 -1.46 8.11
C ALA A 22 -1.44 -2.26 9.07
N ALA A 23 -1.26 -3.58 9.14
CA ALA A 23 -2.04 -4.44 10.02
C ALA A 23 -1.77 -4.17 11.52
N LEU A 24 -0.50 -3.93 11.89
CA LEU A 24 -0.14 -3.57 13.27
C LEU A 24 -0.76 -2.24 13.68
N LEU A 25 -0.68 -1.21 12.83
CA LEU A 25 -1.30 0.09 13.10
C LEU A 25 -2.83 -0.01 13.23
N ALA A 26 -3.48 -0.80 12.37
CA ALA A 26 -4.92 -1.06 12.47
C ALA A 26 -5.27 -1.76 13.80
N ARG A 27 -4.47 -2.75 14.21
CA ARG A 27 -4.63 -3.46 15.50
C ARG A 27 -4.42 -2.54 16.70
N GLU A 28 -3.55 -1.55 16.60
CA GLU A 28 -3.34 -0.50 17.61
C GLU A 28 -4.45 0.57 17.63
N GLY A 29 -5.42 0.50 16.72
CA GLY A 29 -6.60 1.36 16.70
C GLY A 29 -6.45 2.63 15.86
N PHE A 30 -5.40 2.74 15.03
CA PHE A 30 -5.26 3.83 14.08
C PHE A 30 -6.32 3.77 12.97
N GLU A 31 -6.72 4.92 12.46
CA GLU A 31 -7.39 5.01 11.17
C GLU A 31 -6.32 4.88 10.08
N VAL A 32 -6.17 3.69 9.51
CA VAL A 32 -5.18 3.41 8.47
C VAL A 32 -5.73 3.80 7.09
N ILE A 33 -4.90 4.49 6.31
CA ILE A 33 -5.12 4.74 4.88
C ILE A 33 -3.90 4.21 4.14
N GLY A 34 -4.09 3.19 3.30
CA GLY A 34 -3.04 2.68 2.44
C GLY A 34 -2.93 3.46 1.13
N VAL A 35 -1.72 3.74 0.70
CA VAL A 35 -1.46 4.42 -0.58
C VAL A 35 -0.36 3.70 -1.36
N THR A 36 -0.66 3.28 -2.58
CA THR A 36 0.36 2.83 -3.52
C THR A 36 0.74 4.00 -4.43
N MET A 37 2.04 4.29 -4.55
CA MET A 37 2.54 5.43 -5.33
C MET A 37 3.44 4.94 -6.46
N ARG A 38 3.15 5.39 -7.68
CA ARG A 38 4.04 5.24 -8.81
C ARG A 38 4.96 6.45 -8.91
N LEU A 39 6.17 6.30 -8.38
CA LEU A 39 7.15 7.39 -8.29
C LEU A 39 8.04 7.52 -9.53
N PHE A 40 8.07 6.50 -10.38
CA PHE A 40 8.93 6.45 -11.56
C PHE A 40 8.15 5.97 -12.79
N PRO A 41 8.49 6.48 -13.99
CA PRO A 41 7.96 5.94 -15.24
C PRO A 41 8.31 4.45 -15.36
N ALA A 42 7.46 3.70 -16.08
CA ALA A 42 7.74 2.28 -16.30
C ALA A 42 9.10 2.13 -16.96
N PRO A 43 9.87 1.07 -16.62
CA PRO A 43 11.16 0.88 -17.26
C PRO A 43 10.97 0.75 -18.78
N PHE A 44 11.92 1.35 -19.50
CA PHE A 44 12.02 1.32 -20.96
C PHE A 44 11.82 -0.10 -21.51
N GLU A 45 11.16 -0.22 -22.67
CA GLU A 45 11.11 -1.47 -23.45
C GLU A 45 12.53 -2.04 -23.59
N GLY A 46 12.86 -3.07 -22.80
CA GLY A 46 14.21 -3.65 -22.76
C GLY A 46 14.73 -4.01 -21.37
N ALA A 47 14.14 -3.48 -20.29
CA ALA A 47 14.41 -4.01 -18.96
C ALA A 47 13.71 -5.37 -18.84
N GLY A 48 14.49 -6.46 -18.86
CA GLY A 48 13.97 -7.83 -18.86
C GLY A 48 12.95 -8.07 -17.73
N LYS A 49 12.10 -9.09 -17.94
CA LYS A 49 11.03 -9.58 -17.02
C LYS A 49 11.45 -9.81 -15.56
N LEU A 50 12.74 -9.67 -15.24
CA LEU A 50 13.34 -9.79 -13.92
C LEU A 50 13.34 -8.48 -13.12
N SER A 51 13.13 -7.32 -13.76
CA SER A 51 12.80 -6.12 -12.99
C SER A 51 11.35 -6.24 -12.56
N LYS A 52 11.09 -6.74 -11.35
CA LYS A 52 9.87 -6.40 -10.62
C LYS A 52 9.87 -4.89 -10.49
N SER A 53 9.37 -4.20 -11.51
CA SER A 53 9.08 -2.77 -11.43
C SER A 53 8.14 -2.65 -10.23
N CYS A 54 8.62 -2.05 -9.16
CA CYS A 54 7.88 -1.76 -7.94
C CYS A 54 6.65 -0.92 -8.30
N CYS A 55 5.57 -1.57 -8.79
CA CYS A 55 4.33 -1.06 -9.41
C CYS A 55 3.75 -2.03 -10.46
N SER A 56 3.89 -3.36 -10.32
CA SER A 56 3.09 -4.26 -11.17
C SER A 56 1.60 -4.14 -10.80
N LEU A 57 0.71 -4.51 -11.72
CA LEU A 57 -0.72 -4.55 -11.40
C LEU A 57 -1.02 -5.52 -10.24
N GLU A 58 -0.24 -6.61 -10.14
CA GLU A 58 -0.31 -7.57 -9.04
C GLU A 58 0.05 -6.91 -7.70
N ASP A 59 1.14 -6.14 -7.63
CA ASP A 59 1.55 -5.45 -6.38
C ASP A 59 0.47 -4.47 -5.89
N VAL A 60 -0.19 -3.76 -6.81
CA VAL A 60 -1.29 -2.84 -6.49
C VAL A 60 -2.50 -3.61 -5.95
N GLU A 61 -2.79 -4.78 -6.53
CA GLU A 61 -3.89 -5.62 -6.08
C GLU A 61 -3.61 -6.26 -4.73
N ASP A 62 -2.37 -6.69 -4.47
CA ASP A 62 -1.93 -7.20 -3.16
C ASP A 62 -2.05 -6.10 -2.09
N ALA A 63 -1.60 -4.89 -2.39
CA ALA A 63 -1.79 -3.74 -1.51
C ALA A 63 -3.27 -3.47 -1.19
N ARG A 64 -4.13 -3.51 -2.22
CA ARG A 64 -5.59 -3.35 -2.08
C ARG A 64 -6.21 -4.46 -1.24
N ALA A 65 -5.83 -5.71 -1.49
CA ALA A 65 -6.31 -6.88 -0.77
C ALA A 65 -5.96 -6.79 0.73
N THR A 66 -4.72 -6.41 1.06
CA THR A 66 -4.30 -6.18 2.44
C THR A 66 -5.14 -5.09 3.11
N CYS A 67 -5.31 -3.93 2.47
CA CYS A 67 -6.13 -2.85 3.03
C CYS A 67 -7.58 -3.29 3.27
N ARG A 68 -8.15 -4.09 2.36
CA ARG A 68 -9.51 -4.65 2.52
C ARG A 68 -9.63 -5.56 3.74
N ILE A 69 -8.64 -6.41 4.02
CA ILE A 69 -8.65 -7.32 5.17
C ILE A 69 -8.73 -6.53 6.49
N ILE A 70 -8.02 -5.40 6.58
CA ILE A 70 -7.96 -4.57 7.80
C ILE A 70 -9.02 -3.46 7.82
N GLY A 71 -9.92 -3.40 6.83
CA GLY A 71 -10.96 -2.36 6.73
C GLY A 71 -10.43 -0.96 6.43
N ALA A 72 -9.23 -0.83 5.87
CA ALA A 72 -8.60 0.42 5.49
C ALA A 72 -9.00 0.85 4.06
N LYS A 73 -9.03 2.16 3.83
CA LYS A 73 -9.13 2.71 2.47
C LYS A 73 -7.80 2.53 1.75
N HIS A 74 -7.84 2.23 0.46
CA HIS A 74 -6.66 2.14 -0.40
C HIS A 74 -6.76 3.15 -1.55
N TYR A 75 -5.69 3.88 -1.79
CA TYR A 75 -5.56 4.82 -2.90
C TYR A 75 -4.36 4.49 -3.76
N TYR A 76 -4.45 4.83 -5.04
CA TYR A 76 -3.34 4.77 -5.97
C TYR A 76 -3.01 6.19 -6.44
N MET A 77 -1.73 6.56 -6.42
CA MET A 77 -1.24 7.87 -6.87
C MET A 77 -0.13 7.68 -7.92
N ASN A 78 -0.11 8.56 -8.92
CA ASN A 78 0.84 8.57 -10.03
C ASN A 78 1.29 9.98 -10.32
#